data_AF-E6UJP5-F1
#
_entry.id   AF-E6UJP5-F1
#
_cell.length_a   1.000
_cell.length_b   1.000
_cell.length_c   1.000
_cell.angle_alpha   90.00
_cell.angle_beta   90.00
_cell.angle_gamma   90.00
#
_symmetry.space_group_name_H-M   'P 1'
#
loop_
_entity.id
_entity.type
_entity.pdbx_description
1 polymer ?
#
loop_
_entity_poly.entity_id
_entity_poly.type
_entity_poly.pdbx_seq_one_letter_code
_entity_poly.pdbx_strand_id
1 'polypeptide(L)'
;MSTKKEHIPELPRNEYTEIIYDETCFDDPINPESAEDVAAGIERAMKLEARPIFLEGVSARLTQLGVPCTAEDNERMLAEIKRRYDELLGFSCPRTVKEWIKGTTPGVTNRKNKYDLCYALEMDFQQTFFFFQKHFLSLPFIIKAKIDAVFLYCLYHHKPYSVVTELLERSKGFVSQENAHTSTSQIAAMIFDIDDDEKFLRYLSEHCYDNEQQFQLARSIINKEIDVLKSRIIEDDLADIISPNRLNSLTIDALLGYRYQSREKGHNDINLPKHFTESLPNDVNLGKIINGNKISYEVLRKTMMLLKLYNYYRAAEAEDRKDGYEPDKYEINKRLMDFFEELNDTLISCGFAQLYVRHPFDCLLLYCANSHDPILTLHLLNERN
;
A
#
# COMPACT_ATOMS: atom_id res chain seq x y z
N MET A 1 20.03 2.64 16.88
CA MET A 1 20.38 3.89 16.17
C MET A 1 19.12 4.39 15.49
N SER A 2 18.51 5.43 16.05
CA SER A 2 17.26 6.02 15.56
C SER A 2 17.53 6.81 14.30
N THR A 3 17.26 6.24 13.13
CA THR A 3 17.17 6.99 11.88
C THR A 3 15.94 7.87 11.97
N LYS A 4 16.14 9.18 12.15
CA LYS A 4 15.10 10.21 12.15
C LYS A 4 14.09 9.95 11.03
N LYS A 5 12.82 9.75 11.41
CA LYS A 5 11.62 9.72 10.53
C LYS A 5 11.34 11.09 9.88
N GLU A 6 12.30 12.03 9.86
CA GLU A 6 12.08 13.48 9.67
C GLU A 6 11.49 13.89 8.31
N HIS A 7 11.50 13.01 7.29
CA HIS A 7 11.05 13.38 5.94
C HIS A 7 9.84 12.61 5.41
N ILE A 8 9.31 11.61 6.12
CA ILE A 8 8.08 10.90 5.69
C ILE A 8 6.91 11.51 6.45
N PRO A 9 5.99 12.22 5.77
CA PRO A 9 4.85 12.83 6.42
C PRO A 9 3.94 11.76 7.04
N GLU A 10 3.51 11.99 8.28
CA GLU A 10 2.41 11.24 8.89
C GLU A 10 1.13 11.51 8.09
N LEU A 11 0.33 10.47 7.84
CA LEU A 11 -0.92 10.61 7.11
C LEU A 11 -1.97 11.32 7.98
N PRO A 12 -2.42 12.55 7.64
CA PRO A 12 -3.40 13.23 8.47
C PRO A 12 -4.74 12.52 8.36
N ARG A 13 -5.45 12.34 9.47
CA ARG A 13 -6.82 11.84 9.46
C ARG A 13 -7.76 13.03 9.44
N ASN A 14 -8.53 13.17 8.37
CA ASN A 14 -9.64 14.12 8.36
C ASN A 14 -10.82 13.53 9.14
N GLU A 15 -11.82 14.33 9.47
CA GLU A 15 -13.00 13.92 10.26
C GLU A 15 -13.59 12.58 9.77
N TYR A 16 -13.81 12.43 8.46
CA TYR A 16 -14.30 11.18 7.90
C TYR A 16 -13.33 9.99 8.10
N THR A 17 -12.02 10.20 7.95
CA THR A 17 -11.03 9.14 8.17
C THR A 17 -10.95 8.76 9.65
N GLU A 18 -11.12 9.72 10.56
CA GLU A 18 -11.17 9.46 12.00
C GLU A 18 -12.39 8.62 12.36
N ILE A 19 -13.58 8.94 11.82
CA ILE A 19 -14.79 8.12 12.02
C ILE A 19 -14.55 6.67 11.59
N ILE A 20 -14.03 6.45 10.37
CA ILE A 20 -13.78 5.07 9.90
C ILE A 20 -12.70 4.38 10.73
N TYR A 21 -11.69 5.12 11.20
CA TYR A 21 -10.68 4.59 12.10
C TYR A 21 -11.29 4.13 13.42
N ASP A 22 -12.12 4.98 14.03
CA ASP A 22 -12.74 4.69 15.31
C ASP A 22 -13.68 3.48 15.23
N GLU A 23 -14.54 3.48 14.22
CA GLU A 23 -15.45 2.36 13.97
C GLU A 23 -14.69 1.06 13.67
N THR A 24 -13.49 1.12 13.07
CA THR A 24 -12.75 -0.11 12.67
C THR A 24 -11.89 -0.63 13.80
N CYS A 25 -11.33 0.27 14.62
CA CYS A 25 -10.31 -0.07 15.60
C CYS A 25 -10.81 -0.05 17.06
N PHE A 26 -11.89 0.68 17.40
CA PHE A 26 -12.36 0.85 18.78
C PHE A 26 -13.80 0.39 19.04
N ASP A 27 -14.55 0.02 18.01
CA ASP A 27 -15.83 -0.68 18.17
C ASP A 27 -15.62 -2.04 18.88
N ASP A 28 -16.71 -2.69 19.27
CA ASP A 28 -16.64 -3.99 19.93
C ASP A 28 -15.89 -5.02 19.06
N PRO A 29 -15.00 -5.84 19.65
CA PRO A 29 -14.27 -6.85 18.91
C PRO A 29 -15.21 -7.79 18.16
N ILE A 30 -14.79 -8.14 16.96
CA ILE A 30 -15.54 -9.02 16.07
C ILE A 30 -15.59 -10.43 16.66
N ASN A 31 -16.78 -11.01 16.72
CA ASN A 31 -16.93 -12.43 16.96
C ASN A 31 -16.89 -13.19 15.62
N PRO A 32 -15.84 -13.97 15.31
CA PRO A 32 -15.75 -14.72 14.05
C PRO A 32 -16.90 -15.73 13.88
N GLU A 33 -17.50 -16.22 14.96
CA GLU A 33 -18.67 -17.11 14.90
C GLU A 33 -19.96 -16.37 14.52
N SER A 34 -19.98 -15.04 14.66
CA SER A 34 -21.09 -14.19 14.23
C SER A 34 -21.01 -13.96 12.72
N ALA A 35 -21.93 -14.58 11.99
CA ALA A 35 -22.03 -14.37 10.55
C ALA A 35 -22.35 -12.92 10.16
N GLU A 36 -23.00 -12.18 11.06
CA GLU A 36 -23.35 -10.76 10.94
C GLU A 36 -22.10 -9.90 11.07
N ASP A 37 -21.25 -10.13 12.07
CA ASP A 37 -20.04 -9.33 12.30
C ASP A 37 -19.07 -9.48 11.12
N VAL A 38 -18.90 -10.70 10.60
CA VAL A 38 -18.08 -10.94 9.40
C VAL A 38 -18.68 -10.23 8.17
N ALA A 39 -20.01 -10.26 8.01
CA ALA A 39 -20.68 -9.57 6.89
C ALA A 39 -20.56 -8.05 6.99
N ALA A 40 -20.64 -7.48 8.20
CA ALA A 40 -20.52 -6.04 8.43
C ALA A 40 -19.15 -5.49 7.99
N GLY A 41 -18.07 -6.26 8.23
CA GLY A 41 -16.73 -5.91 7.75
C GLY A 41 -16.67 -5.85 6.21
N ILE A 42 -17.23 -6.85 5.54
CA ILE A 42 -17.30 -6.89 4.08
C ILE A 42 -18.13 -5.71 3.54
N GLU A 43 -19.30 -5.45 4.12
CA GLU A 43 -20.18 -4.35 3.70
C GLU A 43 -19.47 -3.00 3.85
N ARG A 44 -18.74 -2.79 4.96
CA ARG A 44 -17.95 -1.58 5.19
C ARG A 44 -16.88 -1.40 4.12
N ALA A 45 -16.11 -2.45 3.84
CA ALA A 45 -15.06 -2.39 2.82
C ALA A 45 -15.63 -2.19 1.40
N MET A 46 -16.80 -2.75 1.11
CA MET A 46 -17.53 -2.52 -0.14
C MET A 46 -18.02 -1.07 -0.27
N LYS A 47 -18.47 -0.44 0.82
CA LYS A 47 -18.78 0.99 0.84
C LYS A 47 -17.54 1.83 0.52
N LEU A 48 -16.36 1.45 1.03
CA LEU A 48 -15.10 2.13 0.70
C LEU A 48 -14.71 1.94 -0.79
N GLU A 49 -14.84 0.72 -1.32
CA GLU A 49 -14.57 0.37 -2.72
C GLU A 49 -15.46 1.15 -3.71
N ALA A 50 -16.74 1.35 -3.37
CA ALA A 50 -17.69 2.03 -4.22
C ALA A 50 -17.43 3.55 -4.36
N ARG A 51 -16.60 4.13 -3.50
CA ARG A 51 -16.37 5.58 -3.50
C ARG A 51 -15.45 6.01 -4.65
N PRO A 52 -15.75 7.14 -5.32
CA PRO A 52 -14.88 7.71 -6.34
C PRO A 52 -13.73 8.51 -5.70
N ILE A 53 -12.96 7.90 -4.78
CA ILE A 53 -11.96 8.57 -3.94
C ILE A 53 -10.92 9.38 -4.70
N PHE A 54 -10.61 8.99 -5.94
CA PHE A 54 -9.72 9.74 -6.82
C PHE A 54 -10.36 11.08 -7.22
N LEU A 55 -11.62 11.06 -7.67
CA LEU A 55 -12.37 12.26 -8.05
C LEU A 55 -12.67 13.15 -6.84
N GLU A 56 -12.91 12.56 -5.66
CA GLU A 56 -13.02 13.30 -4.41
C GLU A 56 -11.72 14.09 -4.13
N GLY A 57 -10.55 13.47 -4.32
CA GLY A 57 -9.27 14.14 -4.16
C GLY A 57 -9.07 15.27 -5.17
N VAL A 58 -9.36 15.02 -6.45
CA VAL A 58 -9.23 16.02 -7.51
C VAL A 58 -10.14 17.22 -7.25
N SER A 59 -11.42 16.99 -6.98
CA SER A 59 -12.40 18.06 -6.74
C SER A 59 -12.08 18.88 -5.49
N ALA A 60 -11.66 18.22 -4.40
CA ALA A 60 -11.19 18.91 -3.20
C ALA A 60 -10.00 19.82 -3.49
N ARG A 61 -9.02 19.35 -4.28
CA ARG A 61 -7.87 20.17 -4.65
C ARG A 61 -8.25 21.32 -5.58
N LEU A 62 -9.08 21.09 -6.60
CA LEU A 62 -9.55 22.15 -7.49
C LEU A 62 -10.34 23.23 -6.73
N THR A 63 -11.13 22.84 -5.74
CA THR A 63 -11.84 23.78 -4.85
C THR A 63 -10.86 24.63 -4.06
N GLN A 64 -9.78 24.05 -3.52
CA GLN A 64 -8.71 24.81 -2.85
C GLN A 64 -8.01 25.80 -3.80
N LEU A 65 -7.94 25.48 -5.09
CA LEU A 65 -7.37 26.32 -6.14
C LEU A 65 -8.37 27.34 -6.71
N GLY A 66 -9.52 27.52 -6.07
CA GLY A 66 -10.51 28.53 -6.45
C GLY A 66 -11.49 28.09 -7.54
N VAL A 67 -11.58 26.78 -7.82
CA VAL A 67 -12.55 26.21 -8.77
C VAL A 67 -13.52 25.30 -8.00
N PRO A 68 -14.63 25.84 -7.46
CA PRO A 68 -15.58 25.06 -6.69
C PRO A 68 -16.19 23.93 -7.52
N CYS A 69 -15.96 22.68 -7.12
CA CYS A 69 -16.52 21.51 -7.76
C CYS A 69 -16.57 20.32 -6.79
N THR A 70 -17.33 19.31 -7.16
CA THR A 70 -17.51 18.05 -6.46
C THR A 70 -17.01 16.88 -7.31
N ALA A 71 -16.97 15.68 -6.74
CA ALA A 71 -16.58 14.46 -7.45
C ALA A 71 -17.55 14.09 -8.61
N GLU A 72 -18.74 14.71 -8.66
CA GLU A 72 -19.74 14.48 -9.71
C GLU A 72 -19.56 15.44 -10.91
N ASP A 73 -18.80 16.53 -10.74
CA ASP A 73 -18.61 17.59 -11.74
C ASP A 73 -17.53 17.25 -12.79
N ASN A 74 -17.61 16.05 -13.38
CA ASN A 74 -16.57 15.50 -14.27
C ASN A 74 -16.20 16.43 -15.43
N GLU A 75 -17.18 17.06 -16.07
CA GLU A 75 -16.92 17.96 -17.20
C GLU A 75 -16.18 19.22 -16.78
N ARG A 76 -16.55 19.80 -15.63
CA ARG A 76 -15.91 20.99 -15.06
C ARG A 76 -14.49 20.68 -14.61
N MET A 77 -14.29 19.58 -13.88
CA MET A 77 -12.96 19.10 -13.50
C MET A 77 -12.08 18.86 -14.73
N LEU A 78 -12.63 18.19 -15.76
CA LEU A 78 -11.89 17.88 -16.97
C LEU A 78 -11.51 19.13 -17.77
N ALA A 79 -12.39 20.12 -17.86
CA ALA A 79 -12.11 21.38 -18.54
C ALA A 79 -10.96 22.13 -17.85
N GLU A 80 -11.02 22.22 -16.51
CA GLU A 80 -10.00 22.91 -15.73
C GLU A 80 -8.66 22.18 -15.74
N ILE A 81 -8.66 20.84 -15.66
CA ILE A 81 -7.43 20.06 -15.75
C ILE A 81 -6.78 20.22 -17.12
N LYS A 82 -7.56 20.19 -18.22
CA LYS A 82 -7.01 20.44 -19.57
C LYS A 82 -6.33 21.80 -19.65
N ARG A 83 -7.02 22.84 -19.19
CA ARG A 83 -6.49 24.22 -19.14
C ARG A 83 -5.17 24.28 -18.36
N ARG A 84 -5.12 23.65 -17.19
CA ARG A 84 -3.91 23.61 -16.33
C ARG A 84 -2.75 22.85 -16.96
N TYR A 85 -3.01 21.75 -17.66
CA TYR A 85 -1.98 21.05 -18.44
C TYR A 85 -1.38 21.95 -19.53
N ASP A 86 -2.24 22.65 -20.28
CA ASP A 86 -1.78 23.53 -21.35
C ASP A 86 -0.99 24.73 -20.80
N GLU A 87 -1.49 25.39 -19.74
CA GLU A 87 -0.88 26.60 -19.19
C GLU A 87 0.35 26.35 -18.29
N LEU A 88 0.31 25.34 -17.42
CA LEU A 88 1.35 25.12 -16.40
C LEU A 88 2.43 24.14 -16.86
N LEU A 89 2.05 23.17 -17.70
CA LEU A 89 2.96 22.11 -18.15
C LEU A 89 3.39 22.29 -19.61
N GLY A 90 2.66 23.10 -20.38
CA GLY A 90 2.99 23.40 -21.78
C GLY A 90 2.67 22.28 -22.77
N PHE A 91 1.82 21.31 -22.39
CA PHE A 91 1.38 20.25 -23.31
C PHE A 91 -0.03 19.75 -22.99
N SER A 92 -0.69 19.18 -24.01
CA SER A 92 -2.07 18.73 -23.89
C SER A 92 -2.24 17.60 -22.88
N CYS A 93 -3.29 17.69 -22.05
CA CYS A 93 -3.66 16.65 -21.10
C CYS A 93 -3.70 15.24 -21.76
N PRO A 94 -2.96 14.24 -21.24
CA PRO A 94 -2.93 12.89 -21.82
C PRO A 94 -4.29 12.19 -21.80
N ARG A 95 -4.57 11.34 -22.80
CA ARG A 95 -5.83 10.57 -22.86
C ARG A 95 -6.10 9.79 -21.57
N THR A 96 -5.09 9.14 -21.02
CA THR A 96 -5.20 8.36 -19.79
C THR A 96 -5.73 9.19 -18.61
N VAL A 97 -5.21 10.41 -18.45
CA VAL A 97 -5.65 11.33 -17.38
C VAL A 97 -7.10 11.78 -17.63
N LYS A 98 -7.47 12.06 -18.88
CA LYS A 98 -8.86 12.41 -19.24
C LYS A 98 -9.83 11.28 -18.86
N GLU A 99 -9.47 10.02 -19.10
CA GLU A 99 -10.30 8.88 -18.74
C GLU A 99 -10.39 8.67 -17.22
N TRP A 100 -9.34 9.03 -16.46
CA TRP A 100 -9.42 9.03 -15.01
C TRP A 100 -10.46 10.01 -14.47
N ILE A 101 -10.49 11.23 -15.01
CA ILE A 101 -11.48 12.26 -14.63
C ILE A 101 -12.91 11.86 -15.04
N LYS A 102 -13.05 10.98 -16.03
CA LYS A 102 -14.35 10.41 -16.41
C LYS A 102 -14.76 9.18 -15.57
N GLY A 103 -13.98 8.82 -14.55
CA GLY A 103 -14.31 7.74 -13.62
C GLY A 103 -13.53 6.44 -13.80
N THR A 104 -12.55 6.38 -14.71
CA THR A 104 -11.65 5.22 -14.76
C THR A 104 -10.69 5.25 -13.58
N THR A 105 -10.63 4.20 -12.77
CA THR A 105 -9.68 4.14 -11.64
C THR A 105 -8.24 4.21 -12.13
N PRO A 106 -7.41 5.12 -11.59
CA PRO A 106 -6.00 5.18 -11.94
C PRO A 106 -5.25 3.91 -11.51
N GLY A 107 -4.74 3.14 -12.47
CA GLY A 107 -3.93 1.96 -12.17
C GLY A 107 -2.53 2.31 -11.60
N VAL A 108 -1.75 1.27 -11.27
CA VAL A 108 -0.36 1.42 -10.76
C VAL A 108 0.67 1.82 -11.81
N THR A 109 0.32 1.69 -13.10
CA THR A 109 1.19 2.03 -14.23
C THR A 109 1.13 3.53 -14.55
N ASN A 110 1.99 3.99 -15.46
CA ASN A 110 2.01 5.39 -15.92
C ASN A 110 2.26 6.42 -14.79
N ARG A 111 3.22 6.14 -13.91
CA ARG A 111 3.57 7.02 -12.77
C ARG A 111 3.85 8.46 -13.17
N LYS A 112 4.49 8.69 -14.33
CA LYS A 112 4.68 10.04 -14.88
C LYS A 112 3.37 10.81 -14.99
N ASN A 113 2.31 10.21 -15.53
CA ASN A 113 1.00 10.89 -15.65
C ASN A 113 0.40 11.25 -14.29
N LYS A 114 0.66 10.45 -13.25
CA LYS A 114 0.22 10.76 -11.88
C LYS A 114 0.94 12.01 -11.36
N TYR A 115 2.25 12.10 -11.55
CA TYR A 115 3.02 13.27 -11.15
C TYR A 115 2.71 14.52 -11.98
N ASP A 116 2.57 14.37 -13.30
CA ASP A 116 2.14 15.46 -14.18
C ASP A 116 0.79 16.02 -13.71
N LEU A 117 -0.16 15.17 -13.30
CA LEU A 117 -1.43 15.63 -12.75
C LEU A 117 -1.23 16.38 -11.43
N CYS A 118 -0.35 15.91 -10.55
CA CYS A 118 -0.04 16.62 -9.30
C CYS A 118 0.57 18.01 -9.58
N TYR A 119 1.44 18.13 -10.57
CA TYR A 119 1.96 19.41 -11.06
C TYR A 119 0.87 20.31 -11.63
N ALA A 120 -0.04 19.77 -12.44
CA ALA A 120 -1.17 20.53 -12.99
C ALA A 120 -2.13 21.02 -11.88
N LEU A 121 -2.21 20.28 -10.78
CA LEU A 121 -2.94 20.63 -9.56
C LEU A 121 -2.07 21.43 -8.57
N GLU A 122 -0.92 21.95 -9.01
CA GLU A 122 -0.01 22.82 -8.23
C GLU A 122 0.32 22.22 -6.86
N MET A 123 0.51 20.91 -6.78
CA MET A 123 0.83 20.22 -5.53
C MET A 123 2.32 20.30 -5.20
N ASP A 124 2.65 20.50 -3.93
CA ASP A 124 4.00 20.30 -3.41
C ASP A 124 4.28 18.82 -3.09
N PHE A 125 5.47 18.53 -2.55
CA PHE A 125 5.86 17.19 -2.10
C PHE A 125 4.86 16.57 -1.12
N GLN A 126 4.45 17.29 -0.08
CA GLN A 126 3.60 16.74 0.98
C GLN A 126 2.19 16.46 0.45
N GLN A 127 1.62 17.40 -0.32
CA GLN A 127 0.32 17.24 -0.98
C GLN A 127 0.35 16.09 -1.96
N THR A 128 1.41 15.96 -2.78
CA THR A 128 1.58 14.84 -3.70
C THR A 128 1.69 13.52 -2.96
N PHE A 129 2.47 13.48 -1.88
CA PHE A 129 2.64 12.29 -1.04
C PHE A 129 1.29 11.78 -0.51
N PHE A 130 0.50 12.68 0.08
CA PHE A 130 -0.83 12.35 0.57
C PHE A 130 -1.79 11.96 -0.54
N PHE A 131 -1.72 12.62 -1.70
CA PHE A 131 -2.59 12.32 -2.82
C PHE A 131 -2.36 10.91 -3.36
N PHE A 132 -1.10 10.47 -3.42
CA PHE A 132 -0.76 9.11 -3.81
C PHE A 132 -1.31 8.07 -2.86
N GLN A 133 -1.15 8.26 -1.55
CA GLN A 133 -1.61 7.28 -0.57
C GLN A 133 -3.14 7.25 -0.44
N LYS A 134 -3.80 8.41 -0.52
CA LYS A 134 -5.23 8.53 -0.22
C LYS A 134 -6.18 8.45 -1.41
N HIS A 135 -5.72 8.90 -2.58
CA HIS A 135 -6.57 9.10 -3.76
C HIS A 135 -6.12 8.26 -4.95
N PHE A 136 -4.82 7.95 -5.07
CA PHE A 136 -4.34 6.91 -5.99
C PHE A 136 -4.23 5.53 -5.32
N LEU A 137 -4.37 5.43 -4.00
CA LEU A 137 -4.15 4.21 -3.20
C LEU A 137 -2.85 3.48 -3.58
N SER A 138 -1.77 4.22 -3.83
CA SER A 138 -0.53 3.65 -4.34
C SER A 138 0.70 4.30 -3.73
N LEU A 139 1.85 3.65 -3.89
CA LEU A 139 3.12 4.15 -3.37
C LEU A 139 3.46 5.54 -3.95
N PRO A 140 3.77 6.55 -3.11
CA PRO A 140 4.11 7.90 -3.55
C PRO A 140 5.32 7.99 -4.45
N PHE A 141 6.45 7.40 -4.06
CA PHE A 141 7.70 7.48 -4.82
C PHE A 141 8.46 6.14 -4.77
N ILE A 142 8.87 5.66 -5.95
CA ILE A 142 9.87 4.59 -6.09
C ILE A 142 11.22 5.29 -6.27
N ILE A 143 11.80 5.81 -5.19
CA ILE A 143 12.92 6.75 -5.25
C ILE A 143 14.18 6.23 -5.96
N LYS A 144 14.35 4.90 -6.06
CA LYS A 144 15.44 4.27 -6.81
C LYS A 144 15.22 4.28 -8.33
N ALA A 145 13.98 4.51 -8.76
CA ALA A 145 13.61 4.68 -10.15
C ALA A 145 13.86 6.14 -10.57
N LYS A 146 14.53 6.30 -11.72
CA LYS A 146 14.90 7.61 -12.26
C LYS A 146 13.77 8.63 -12.33
N ILE A 147 12.61 8.22 -12.86
CA ILE A 147 11.46 9.12 -13.06
C ILE A 147 10.99 9.64 -11.70
N ASP A 148 10.77 8.73 -10.76
CA ASP A 148 10.31 9.04 -9.40
C ASP A 148 11.31 9.89 -8.62
N ALA A 149 12.61 9.63 -8.76
CA ALA A 149 13.66 10.44 -8.14
C ALA A 149 13.63 11.91 -8.61
N VAL A 150 13.49 12.13 -9.93
CA VAL A 150 13.39 13.47 -10.51
C VAL A 150 12.14 14.19 -9.99
N PHE A 151 10.98 13.51 -9.98
CA PHE A 151 9.76 14.11 -9.46
C PHE A 151 9.83 14.39 -7.96
N LEU A 152 10.41 13.49 -7.17
CA LEU A 152 10.64 13.71 -5.74
C LEU A 152 11.47 14.97 -5.50
N TYR A 153 12.63 15.07 -6.17
CA TYR A 153 13.53 16.22 -6.09
C TYR A 153 12.80 17.51 -6.44
N CYS A 154 12.14 17.55 -7.60
CA CYS A 154 11.49 18.78 -8.07
C CYS A 154 10.30 19.20 -7.20
N LEU A 155 9.48 18.25 -6.73
CA LEU A 155 8.34 18.55 -5.86
C LEU A 155 8.77 19.02 -4.47
N TYR A 156 9.86 18.45 -3.93
CA TYR A 156 10.38 18.82 -2.62
C TYR A 156 11.04 20.20 -2.63
N HIS A 157 11.82 20.49 -3.67
CA HIS A 157 12.52 21.78 -3.83
C HIS A 157 11.70 22.84 -4.58
N HIS A 158 10.40 22.61 -4.76
CA HIS A 158 9.46 23.51 -5.45
C HIS A 158 9.95 23.98 -6.84
N LYS A 159 10.60 23.08 -7.59
CA LYS A 159 11.11 23.37 -8.93
C LYS A 159 9.95 23.38 -9.94
N PRO A 160 9.96 24.31 -10.91
CA PRO A 160 8.94 24.36 -11.95
C PRO A 160 9.02 23.13 -12.87
N TYR A 161 7.91 22.83 -13.54
CA TYR A 161 7.82 21.65 -14.41
C TYR A 161 8.80 21.68 -15.61
N SER A 162 9.29 22.87 -16.01
CA SER A 162 10.37 23.00 -16.99
C SER A 162 11.66 22.28 -16.54
N VAL A 163 12.00 22.36 -15.25
CA VAL A 163 13.16 21.68 -14.67
C VAL A 163 12.95 20.16 -14.66
N VAL A 164 11.72 19.68 -14.37
CA VAL A 164 11.38 18.25 -14.50
C VAL A 164 11.68 17.76 -15.92
N THR A 165 11.23 18.51 -16.93
CA THR A 165 11.44 18.16 -18.34
C THR A 165 12.93 18.13 -18.69
N GLU A 166 13.69 19.13 -18.25
CA GLU A 166 15.13 19.21 -18.48
C GLU A 166 15.87 18.03 -17.82
N LEU A 167 15.62 17.76 -16.54
CA LEU A 167 16.28 16.69 -15.80
C LEU A 167 15.95 15.30 -16.38
N LEU A 168 14.70 15.07 -16.79
CA LEU A 168 14.31 13.84 -17.46
C LEU A 168 15.01 13.68 -18.82
N GLU A 169 15.16 14.77 -19.59
CA GLU A 169 15.86 14.76 -20.88
C GLU A 169 17.35 14.44 -20.69
N ARG A 170 18.03 15.18 -19.80
CA ARG A 170 19.46 15.04 -19.54
C ARG A 170 19.82 13.68 -18.94
N SER A 171 18.89 13.05 -18.24
CA SER A 171 19.07 11.73 -17.64
C SER A 171 18.64 10.56 -18.53
N LYS A 172 18.17 10.80 -19.78
CA LYS A 172 17.73 9.71 -20.68
C LYS A 172 18.79 8.64 -20.88
N GLY A 173 20.05 9.04 -21.05
CA GLY A 173 21.18 8.15 -21.31
C GLY A 173 21.84 7.52 -20.09
N PHE A 174 21.34 7.78 -18.87
CA PHE A 174 21.94 7.21 -17.67
C PHE A 174 21.71 5.69 -17.61
N VAL A 175 22.78 4.96 -17.31
CA VAL A 175 22.78 3.51 -17.21
C VAL A 175 22.37 3.10 -15.80
N SER A 176 21.46 2.12 -15.70
CA SER A 176 21.09 1.55 -14.41
C SER A 176 22.28 0.83 -13.78
N GLN A 177 22.56 1.17 -12.54
CA GLN A 177 23.56 0.52 -11.72
C GLN A 177 23.03 -0.83 -11.22
N GLU A 178 23.91 -1.82 -11.15
CA GLU A 178 23.63 -3.10 -10.52
C GLU A 178 23.78 -2.98 -9.00
N ASN A 179 22.88 -3.62 -8.25
CA ASN A 179 22.92 -3.74 -6.79
C ASN A 179 22.97 -2.39 -6.03
N ALA A 180 21.80 -1.92 -5.60
CA ALA A 180 21.72 -0.77 -4.71
C ALA A 180 22.22 -1.18 -3.30
N HIS A 181 23.51 -0.98 -3.02
CA HIS A 181 24.07 -1.17 -1.68
C HIS A 181 23.55 -0.14 -0.67
N THR A 182 23.00 0.98 -1.15
CA THR A 182 22.44 2.06 -0.33
C THR A 182 20.98 1.77 0.04
N SER A 183 20.64 1.95 1.32
CA SER A 183 19.26 1.80 1.80
C SER A 183 18.34 2.89 1.23
N THR A 184 17.06 2.57 1.06
CA THR A 184 16.06 3.48 0.50
C THR A 184 15.94 4.77 1.33
N SER A 185 15.96 4.69 2.66
CA SER A 185 15.89 5.88 3.52
C SER A 185 17.10 6.82 3.35
N GLN A 186 18.30 6.28 3.16
CA GLN A 186 19.50 7.06 2.87
C GLN A 186 19.44 7.75 1.50
N ILE A 187 18.93 7.06 0.47
CA ILE A 187 18.73 7.63 -0.87
C ILE A 187 17.76 8.81 -0.79
N ALA A 188 16.65 8.67 -0.06
CA ALA A 188 15.70 9.77 0.12
C ALA A 188 16.34 10.98 0.81
N ALA A 189 17.05 10.76 1.92
CA ALA A 189 17.75 11.82 2.65
C ALA A 189 18.75 12.57 1.75
N MET A 190 19.53 11.85 0.95
CA MET A 190 20.44 12.46 -0.01
C MET A 190 19.72 13.36 -1.03
N ILE A 191 18.58 12.91 -1.56
CA ILE A 191 17.79 13.72 -2.50
C ILE A 191 17.25 15.00 -1.83
N PHE A 192 16.82 14.91 -0.59
CA PHE A 192 16.31 16.07 0.17
C PHE A 192 17.40 17.09 0.49
N ASP A 193 18.64 16.64 0.71
CA ASP A 193 19.79 17.50 1.02
C ASP A 193 20.44 18.15 -0.22
N ILE A 194 20.15 17.67 -1.43
CA ILE A 194 20.66 18.26 -2.67
C ILE A 194 19.80 19.45 -3.06
N ASP A 195 20.38 20.65 -3.16
CA ASP A 195 19.70 21.91 -3.49
C ASP A 195 19.99 22.45 -4.90
N ASP A 196 20.82 21.73 -5.67
CA ASP A 196 21.37 22.16 -6.95
C ASP A 196 21.13 21.10 -8.04
N ASP A 197 20.69 21.56 -9.21
CA ASP A 197 20.24 20.69 -10.29
C ASP A 197 21.41 19.88 -10.91
N GLU A 198 22.62 20.45 -10.97
CA GLU A 198 23.81 19.76 -11.46
C GLU A 198 24.32 18.72 -10.45
N LYS A 199 24.33 19.05 -9.15
CA LYS A 199 24.60 18.08 -8.08
C LYS A 199 23.60 16.93 -8.13
N PHE A 200 22.32 17.22 -8.36
CA PHE A 200 21.28 16.20 -8.47
C PHE A 200 21.47 15.31 -9.69
N LEU A 201 21.84 15.86 -10.85
CA LEU A 201 22.13 15.05 -12.03
C LEU A 201 23.34 14.15 -11.86
N ARG A 202 24.41 14.65 -11.22
CA ARG A 202 25.57 13.81 -10.88
C ARG A 202 25.14 12.66 -9.97
N TYR A 203 24.40 12.97 -8.90
CA TYR A 203 23.82 11.96 -8.02
C TYR A 203 22.99 10.93 -8.80
N LEU A 204 22.08 11.38 -9.64
CA LEU A 204 21.19 10.51 -10.41
C LEU A 204 21.96 9.61 -11.39
N SER A 205 23.09 10.08 -11.94
CA SER A 205 23.95 9.27 -12.81
C SER A 205 24.67 8.14 -12.05
N GLU A 206 24.97 8.37 -10.77
CA GLU A 206 25.65 7.42 -9.88
C GLU A 206 24.67 6.49 -9.15
N HIS A 207 23.40 6.87 -9.04
CA HIS A 207 22.39 6.21 -8.21
C HIS A 207 21.06 5.89 -8.94
N CYS A 208 21.09 5.74 -10.27
CA CYS A 208 19.95 5.21 -11.02
C CYS A 208 19.92 3.68 -10.91
N TYR A 209 18.84 3.10 -10.40
CA TYR A 209 18.72 1.64 -10.22
C TYR A 209 17.51 1.07 -10.96
N ASP A 210 17.51 -0.25 -11.16
CA ASP A 210 16.30 -0.95 -11.58
C ASP A 210 15.20 -0.84 -10.51
N ASN A 211 13.94 -0.75 -10.95
CA ASN A 211 12.78 -0.58 -10.07
C ASN A 211 12.68 -1.66 -8.98
N GLU A 212 13.17 -2.88 -9.22
CA GLU A 212 13.14 -3.97 -8.24
C GLU A 212 14.10 -3.77 -7.07
N GLN A 213 15.13 -2.94 -7.23
CA GLN A 213 16.10 -2.65 -6.17
C GLN A 213 15.47 -1.88 -4.99
N GLN A 214 14.34 -1.22 -5.19
CA GLN A 214 13.60 -0.52 -4.14
C GLN A 214 13.19 -1.46 -3.01
N PHE A 215 12.82 -2.71 -3.35
CA PHE A 215 12.11 -3.61 -2.44
C PHE A 215 12.99 -4.70 -1.82
N GLN A 216 14.32 -4.55 -1.84
CA GLN A 216 15.24 -5.55 -1.29
C GLN A 216 15.06 -5.77 0.21
N LEU A 217 14.90 -4.69 1.00
CA LEU A 217 14.61 -4.80 2.43
C LEU A 217 13.27 -5.52 2.67
N ALA A 218 12.23 -5.14 1.91
CA ALA A 218 10.92 -5.78 2.00
C ALA A 218 11.02 -7.29 1.73
N ARG A 219 11.74 -7.71 0.68
CA ARG A 219 11.97 -9.12 0.37
C ARG A 219 12.71 -9.84 1.48
N SER A 220 13.74 -9.22 2.06
CA SER A 220 14.48 -9.81 3.18
C SER A 220 13.58 -10.05 4.39
N ILE A 221 12.73 -9.08 4.74
CA ILE A 221 11.78 -9.23 5.86
C ILE A 221 10.71 -10.28 5.51
N ILE A 222 10.12 -10.23 4.31
CA ILE A 222 9.12 -11.23 3.87
C ILE A 222 9.71 -12.65 3.94
N ASN A 223 10.94 -12.88 3.48
CA ASN A 223 11.56 -14.20 3.55
C ASN A 223 11.74 -14.67 5.01
N LYS A 224 12.14 -13.78 5.93
CA LYS A 224 12.23 -14.11 7.36
C LYS A 224 10.86 -14.47 7.95
N GLU A 225 9.83 -13.72 7.62
CA GLU A 225 8.47 -14.00 8.10
C GLU A 225 7.92 -15.32 7.51
N ILE A 226 8.25 -15.63 6.25
CA ILE A 226 7.95 -16.93 5.63
C ILE A 226 8.65 -18.06 6.37
N ASP A 227 9.93 -17.89 6.73
CA ASP A 227 10.69 -18.91 7.45
C ASP A 227 10.07 -19.18 8.83
N VAL A 228 9.69 -18.15 9.58
CA VAL A 228 8.98 -18.27 10.87
C VAL A 228 7.66 -19.05 10.70
N LEU A 229 6.87 -18.70 9.69
CA LEU A 229 5.60 -19.38 9.42
C LEU A 229 5.83 -20.85 9.06
N LYS A 230 6.79 -21.14 8.17
CA LYS A 230 7.12 -22.51 7.75
C LYS A 230 7.62 -23.36 8.91
N SER A 231 8.44 -22.81 9.80
CA SER A 231 8.87 -23.51 11.02
C SER A 231 7.67 -23.94 11.86
N ARG A 232 6.67 -23.07 12.05
CA ARG A 232 5.44 -23.39 12.79
C ARG A 232 4.62 -24.48 12.12
N ILE A 233 4.46 -24.43 10.79
CA ILE A 233 3.76 -25.48 10.03
C ILE A 233 4.43 -26.84 10.25
N ILE A 234 5.77 -26.88 10.27
CA ILE A 234 6.53 -28.11 10.47
C ILE A 234 6.38 -28.59 11.93
N GLU A 235 6.42 -27.69 12.91
CA GLU A 235 6.20 -28.02 14.33
C GLU A 235 4.80 -28.59 14.60
N ASP A 236 3.77 -28.08 13.91
CA ASP A 236 2.39 -28.54 14.02
C ASP A 236 2.17 -29.90 13.30
N ASP A 237 3.09 -30.33 12.41
CA ASP A 237 3.06 -31.62 11.73
C ASP A 237 3.67 -32.74 12.56
N LEU A 238 2.94 -33.12 13.62
CA LEU A 238 3.33 -34.17 14.57
C LEU A 238 3.61 -35.54 13.94
N ALA A 239 3.24 -35.75 12.66
CA ALA A 239 3.38 -37.02 11.95
C ALA A 239 4.50 -37.00 10.90
N ASP A 240 5.24 -35.90 10.72
CA ASP A 240 6.31 -35.70 9.72
C ASP A 240 5.86 -36.06 8.27
N ILE A 241 4.60 -35.79 7.93
CA ILE A 241 4.01 -36.18 6.63
C ILE A 241 4.21 -35.09 5.57
N ILE A 242 4.46 -33.85 5.97
CA ILE A 242 4.56 -32.71 5.05
C ILE A 242 5.82 -32.83 4.20
N SER A 243 5.62 -33.05 2.90
CA SER A 243 6.68 -32.92 1.92
C SER A 243 7.16 -31.46 1.82
N PRO A 244 8.47 -31.18 1.71
CA PRO A 244 9.01 -29.83 1.48
C PRO A 244 8.38 -29.12 0.28
N ASN A 245 7.97 -29.88 -0.74
CA ASN A 245 7.33 -29.35 -1.95
C ASN A 245 5.93 -28.77 -1.70
N ARG A 246 5.29 -29.09 -0.58
CA ARG A 246 3.98 -28.55 -0.19
C ARG A 246 4.06 -27.32 0.71
N LEU A 247 5.25 -26.99 1.24
CA LEU A 247 5.39 -25.90 2.22
C LEU A 247 4.93 -24.55 1.69
N ASN A 248 5.13 -24.26 0.40
CA ASN A 248 4.63 -23.00 -0.18
C ASN A 248 3.09 -22.96 -0.20
N SER A 249 2.45 -24.05 -0.61
CA SER A 249 0.98 -24.12 -0.63
C SER A 249 0.39 -24.05 0.77
N LEU A 250 0.99 -24.76 1.73
CA LEU A 250 0.59 -24.67 3.13
C LEU A 250 0.83 -23.28 3.73
N THR A 251 1.86 -22.56 3.27
CA THR A 251 2.07 -21.15 3.64
C THR A 251 0.91 -20.29 3.13
N ILE A 252 0.48 -20.48 1.88
CA ILE A 252 -0.68 -19.76 1.32
C ILE A 252 -1.97 -20.13 2.06
N ASP A 253 -2.19 -21.42 2.33
CA ASP A 253 -3.36 -21.91 3.08
C ASP A 253 -3.41 -21.33 4.50
N ALA A 254 -2.27 -21.20 5.18
CA ALA A 254 -2.19 -20.58 6.50
C ALA A 254 -2.53 -19.08 6.45
N LEU A 255 -2.09 -18.37 5.41
CA LEU A 255 -2.32 -16.94 5.27
C LEU A 255 -3.75 -16.59 4.83
N LEU A 256 -4.36 -17.40 3.97
CA LEU A 256 -5.63 -17.07 3.31
C LEU A 256 -6.79 -18.01 3.68
N GLY A 257 -6.52 -19.16 4.31
CA GLY A 257 -7.51 -20.19 4.58
C GLY A 257 -7.62 -21.23 3.46
N TYR A 258 -8.00 -22.46 3.82
CA TYR A 258 -7.98 -23.66 2.97
C TYR A 258 -8.87 -23.57 1.71
N ARG A 259 -9.90 -22.72 1.70
CA ARG A 259 -10.89 -22.66 0.61
C ARG A 259 -10.75 -21.50 -0.37
N TYR A 260 -9.74 -20.62 -0.24
CA TYR A 260 -9.59 -19.50 -1.20
C TYR A 260 -9.45 -19.97 -2.67
N GLN A 261 -8.99 -21.21 -2.89
CA GLN A 261 -8.87 -21.80 -4.24
C GLN A 261 -10.07 -22.67 -4.66
N SER A 262 -11.00 -23.00 -3.74
CA SER A 262 -12.08 -23.96 -4.01
C SER A 262 -13.35 -23.23 -4.46
N ARG A 263 -13.52 -23.10 -5.79
CA ARG A 263 -14.72 -22.54 -6.45
C ARG A 263 -15.93 -23.50 -6.39
N GLU A 264 -16.36 -23.91 -5.20
CA GLU A 264 -17.71 -24.46 -5.07
C GLU A 264 -18.68 -23.30 -4.94
N LYS A 265 -19.26 -22.87 -6.08
CA LYS A 265 -20.25 -21.78 -6.15
C LYS A 265 -21.43 -22.07 -5.22
N GLY A 266 -21.42 -21.46 -4.05
CA GLY A 266 -22.52 -21.45 -3.10
C GLY A 266 -23.54 -20.38 -3.46
N HIS A 267 -24.77 -20.53 -2.97
CA HIS A 267 -25.92 -19.75 -3.42
C HIS A 267 -26.02 -18.32 -2.83
N ASN A 268 -25.00 -17.82 -2.12
CA ASN A 268 -24.95 -16.50 -1.45
C ASN A 268 -23.50 -15.90 -1.44
N ASP A 269 -22.85 -15.82 -2.60
CA ASP A 269 -21.51 -15.19 -2.70
C ASP A 269 -21.62 -13.68 -2.34
N ILE A 270 -21.03 -13.28 -1.22
CA ILE A 270 -20.82 -11.85 -0.91
C ILE A 270 -19.51 -11.46 -1.59
N ASN A 271 -19.59 -10.78 -2.73
CA ASN A 271 -18.39 -10.32 -3.44
C ASN A 271 -17.52 -9.45 -2.53
N LEU A 272 -16.28 -9.88 -2.26
CA LEU A 272 -15.30 -9.04 -1.59
C LEU A 272 -14.87 -7.87 -2.48
N PRO A 273 -14.37 -6.76 -1.87
CA PRO A 273 -13.82 -5.64 -2.62
C PRO A 273 -12.74 -6.07 -3.60
N LYS A 274 -12.73 -5.46 -4.79
CA LYS A 274 -11.69 -5.73 -5.78
C LYS A 274 -10.30 -5.42 -5.24
N HIS A 275 -10.14 -4.29 -4.55
CA HIS A 275 -8.86 -3.93 -3.92
C HIS A 275 -8.48 -4.88 -2.78
N PHE A 276 -9.37 -5.74 -2.29
CA PHE A 276 -9.03 -6.82 -1.37
C PHE A 276 -8.48 -8.04 -2.12
N THR A 277 -9.21 -8.51 -3.13
CA THR A 277 -8.92 -9.78 -3.83
C THR A 277 -7.80 -9.70 -4.87
N GLU A 278 -7.57 -8.54 -5.48
CA GLU A 278 -6.49 -8.38 -6.45
C GLU A 278 -5.11 -8.46 -5.78
N SER A 279 -4.08 -8.93 -6.49
CA SER A 279 -2.70 -8.94 -5.98
C SER A 279 -2.49 -9.71 -4.66
N LEU A 280 -3.40 -10.61 -4.26
CA LEU A 280 -3.16 -11.54 -3.14
C LEU A 280 -2.02 -12.52 -3.46
N PRO A 281 -1.24 -12.97 -2.44
CA PRO A 281 -0.21 -13.97 -2.65
C PRO A 281 -0.81 -15.32 -3.07
N ASN A 282 -0.05 -16.05 -3.89
CA ASN A 282 -0.34 -17.42 -4.28
C ASN A 282 0.98 -18.18 -4.44
N ASP A 283 0.94 -19.48 -4.71
CA ASP A 283 2.14 -20.33 -4.84
C ASP A 283 3.18 -19.78 -5.80
N VAL A 284 2.73 -19.29 -6.97
CA VAL A 284 3.61 -18.74 -8.01
C VAL A 284 4.25 -17.45 -7.55
N ASN A 285 3.47 -16.55 -6.95
CA ASN A 285 3.94 -15.28 -6.42
C ASN A 285 4.93 -15.49 -5.27
N LEU A 286 4.64 -16.42 -4.34
CA LEU A 286 5.50 -16.77 -3.23
C LEU A 286 6.84 -17.33 -3.72
N GLY A 287 6.81 -18.25 -4.68
CA GLY A 287 8.01 -18.77 -5.32
C GLY A 287 8.85 -17.68 -6.00
N LYS A 288 8.21 -16.69 -6.64
CA LYS A 288 8.91 -15.54 -7.22
C LYS A 288 9.56 -14.66 -6.14
N ILE A 289 8.90 -14.44 -5.01
CA ILE A 289 9.46 -13.65 -3.90
C ILE A 289 10.73 -14.33 -3.37
N ILE A 290 10.63 -15.62 -3.03
CA ILE A 290 11.73 -16.43 -2.47
C ILE A 290 12.93 -16.44 -3.42
N ASN A 291 12.68 -16.64 -4.71
CA ASN A 291 13.74 -16.74 -5.72
C ASN A 291 14.26 -15.37 -6.20
N GLY A 292 13.80 -14.25 -5.63
CA GLY A 292 14.25 -12.91 -6.02
C GLY A 292 13.75 -12.43 -7.39
N ASN A 293 12.73 -13.09 -7.96
CA ASN A 293 12.16 -12.74 -9.25
C ASN A 293 11.24 -11.51 -9.16
N LYS A 294 11.14 -10.78 -10.26
CA LYS A 294 10.30 -9.57 -10.41
C LYS A 294 8.85 -9.79 -9.98
N ILE A 295 8.34 -8.88 -9.16
CA ILE A 295 6.95 -8.94 -8.67
C ILE A 295 6.40 -7.52 -8.43
N SER A 296 5.08 -7.36 -8.43
CA SER A 296 4.49 -6.04 -8.20
C SER A 296 4.63 -5.59 -6.75
N TYR A 297 4.71 -4.27 -6.57
CA TYR A 297 4.66 -3.60 -5.27
C TYR A 297 3.47 -4.07 -4.42
N GLU A 298 2.27 -4.14 -5.01
CA GLU A 298 1.05 -4.52 -4.29
C GLU A 298 1.12 -5.95 -3.75
N VAL A 299 1.63 -6.90 -4.54
CA VAL A 299 1.77 -8.29 -4.09
C VAL A 299 2.76 -8.36 -2.93
N LEU A 300 3.89 -7.66 -3.00
CA LEU A 300 4.84 -7.62 -1.87
C LEU A 300 4.23 -7.00 -0.62
N ARG A 301 3.52 -5.87 -0.76
CA ARG A 301 2.88 -5.19 0.38
C ARG A 301 1.84 -6.09 1.03
N LYS A 302 0.92 -6.67 0.26
CA LYS A 302 -0.11 -7.57 0.81
C LYS A 302 0.50 -8.83 1.42
N THR A 303 1.52 -9.42 0.79
CA THR A 303 2.22 -10.58 1.35
C THR A 303 2.85 -10.24 2.70
N MET A 304 3.55 -9.10 2.80
CA MET A 304 4.10 -8.61 4.06
C MET A 304 3.03 -8.45 5.14
N MET A 305 1.93 -7.75 4.81
CA MET A 305 0.86 -7.46 5.76
C MET A 305 0.19 -8.74 6.29
N LEU A 306 -0.09 -9.71 5.43
CA LEU A 306 -0.68 -10.99 5.81
C LEU A 306 0.28 -11.82 6.67
N LEU A 307 1.56 -11.88 6.31
CA LEU A 307 2.58 -12.57 7.10
C LEU A 307 2.72 -11.95 8.49
N LYS A 308 2.78 -10.62 8.59
CA LYS A 308 2.88 -9.91 9.86
C LYS A 308 1.64 -10.16 10.72
N LEU A 309 0.43 -10.10 10.15
CA LEU A 309 -0.81 -10.44 10.85
C LEU A 309 -0.73 -11.86 11.41
N TYR A 310 -0.49 -12.86 10.55
CA TYR A 310 -0.45 -14.25 10.96
C TYR A 310 0.60 -14.48 12.04
N ASN A 311 1.83 -14.00 11.83
CA ASN A 311 2.92 -14.30 12.73
C ASN A 311 2.78 -13.64 14.10
N TYR A 312 2.27 -12.39 14.14
CA TYR A 312 1.99 -11.64 15.36
C TYR A 312 0.90 -12.33 16.18
N TYR A 313 -0.26 -12.59 15.58
CA TYR A 313 -1.40 -13.15 16.33
C TYR A 313 -1.21 -14.62 16.71
N ARG A 314 -0.50 -15.43 15.90
CA ARG A 314 -0.11 -16.80 16.33
C ARG A 314 0.83 -16.79 17.53
N ALA A 315 1.73 -15.79 17.63
CA ALA A 315 2.62 -15.67 18.78
C ALA A 315 1.80 -15.33 20.04
N ALA A 316 0.91 -14.33 19.94
CA ALA A 316 0.02 -13.94 21.03
C ALA A 316 -0.88 -15.11 21.49
N GLU A 317 -1.51 -15.84 20.57
CA GLU A 317 -2.33 -17.01 20.88
C GLU A 317 -1.54 -18.13 21.57
N ALA A 318 -0.26 -18.31 21.22
CA ALA A 318 0.61 -19.28 21.87
C ALA A 318 1.01 -18.87 23.29
N GLU A 319 1.04 -17.57 23.60
CA GLU A 319 1.24 -17.04 24.95
C GLU A 319 -0.03 -17.21 25.79
N ASP A 320 -1.18 -16.82 25.24
CA ASP A 320 -2.49 -16.94 25.89
C ASP A 320 -2.81 -18.37 26.33
N ARG A 321 -2.53 -19.34 25.44
CA ARG A 321 -2.76 -20.77 25.73
C ARG A 321 -1.89 -21.32 26.86
N LYS A 322 -0.72 -20.75 27.14
CA LYS A 322 0.11 -21.18 28.28
C LYS A 322 -0.52 -20.81 29.60
N ASP A 323 -1.22 -19.69 29.64
CA ASP A 323 -1.82 -19.13 30.85
C ASP A 323 -3.34 -19.39 30.95
N GLY A 324 -3.93 -20.03 29.94
CA GLY A 324 -5.39 -20.25 29.85
C GLY A 324 -6.15 -18.92 29.79
N TYR A 325 -5.51 -17.89 29.24
CA TYR A 325 -6.00 -16.52 29.20
C TYR A 325 -6.87 -16.32 27.96
N GLU A 326 -8.05 -15.71 28.14
CA GLU A 326 -8.89 -15.23 27.06
C GLU A 326 -8.83 -13.70 27.06
N PRO A 327 -8.40 -13.06 25.94
CA PRO A 327 -8.24 -11.61 25.91
C PRO A 327 -9.59 -10.90 25.93
N ASP A 328 -9.73 -9.95 26.85
CA ASP A 328 -10.88 -9.04 26.86
C ASP A 328 -10.75 -7.95 25.78
N LYS A 329 -11.78 -7.09 25.68
CA LYS A 329 -11.80 -5.98 24.71
C LYS A 329 -10.58 -5.05 24.85
N TYR A 330 -10.12 -4.80 26.07
CA TYR A 330 -8.99 -3.90 26.31
C TYR A 330 -7.69 -4.50 25.78
N GLU A 331 -7.45 -5.79 26.03
CA GLU A 331 -6.26 -6.47 25.54
C GLU A 331 -6.29 -6.67 24.01
N ILE A 332 -7.46 -6.96 23.42
CA ILE A 332 -7.62 -7.01 21.97
C ILE A 332 -7.26 -5.65 21.34
N ASN A 333 -7.81 -4.56 21.88
CA ASN A 333 -7.53 -3.22 21.36
C ASN A 333 -6.05 -2.86 21.49
N LYS A 334 -5.42 -3.18 22.63
CA LYS A 334 -3.99 -2.95 22.83
C LYS A 334 -3.15 -3.70 21.80
N ARG A 335 -3.43 -4.99 21.56
CA ARG A 335 -2.74 -5.81 20.54
C ARG A 335 -2.93 -5.26 19.13
N LEU A 336 -4.14 -4.82 18.80
CA LEU A 336 -4.43 -4.16 17.54
C LEU A 336 -3.55 -2.92 17.34
N MET A 337 -3.41 -2.08 18.37
CA MET A 337 -2.62 -0.85 18.30
C MET A 337 -1.12 -1.16 18.19
N ASP A 338 -0.61 -2.10 18.99
CA ASP A 338 0.78 -2.56 18.90
C ASP A 338 1.07 -3.14 17.50
N PHE A 339 0.16 -3.97 16.96
CA PHE A 339 0.25 -4.49 15.59
C PHE A 339 0.22 -3.38 14.54
N PHE A 340 -0.68 -2.40 14.68
CA PHE A 340 -0.81 -1.27 13.76
C PHE A 340 0.51 -0.48 13.69
N GLU A 341 1.08 -0.14 14.85
CA GLU A 341 2.34 0.60 14.94
C GLU A 341 3.52 -0.20 14.35
N GLU A 342 3.67 -1.47 14.74
CA GLU A 342 4.75 -2.34 14.25
C GLU A 342 4.66 -2.56 12.73
N LEU A 343 3.46 -2.83 12.22
CA LEU A 343 3.23 -3.02 10.79
C LEU A 343 3.50 -1.73 10.04
N ASN A 344 2.99 -0.59 10.49
CA ASN A 344 3.19 0.68 9.80
C ASN A 344 4.68 1.06 9.77
N ASP A 345 5.42 0.87 10.86
CA ASP A 345 6.87 1.10 10.92
C ASP A 345 7.63 0.16 9.97
N THR A 346 7.23 -1.11 9.89
CA THR A 346 7.78 -2.07 8.92
C THR A 346 7.53 -1.60 7.48
N LEU A 347 6.29 -1.21 7.15
CA LEU A 347 5.93 -0.71 5.82
C LEU A 347 6.74 0.54 5.44
N ILE A 348 6.83 1.51 6.35
CA ILE A 348 7.60 2.75 6.17
C ILE A 348 9.08 2.44 5.91
N SER A 349 9.69 1.59 6.74
CA SER A 349 11.10 1.22 6.59
C SER A 349 11.39 0.54 5.24
N CYS A 350 10.43 -0.23 4.72
CA CYS A 350 10.52 -0.90 3.43
C CYS A 350 10.26 0.03 2.22
N GLY A 351 9.89 1.29 2.46
CA GLY A 351 9.46 2.20 1.41
C GLY A 351 8.11 1.81 0.80
N PHE A 352 7.22 1.20 1.58
CA PHE A 352 5.82 0.95 1.20
C PHE A 352 4.89 2.07 1.68
N ALA A 353 3.71 2.19 1.04
CA ALA A 353 2.66 3.05 1.56
C ALA A 353 2.22 2.60 2.96
N GLN A 354 2.00 3.59 3.83
CA GLN A 354 1.50 3.45 5.19
C GLN A 354 0.12 2.79 5.21
N LEU A 355 -0.30 2.28 6.38
CA LEU A 355 -1.67 1.83 6.57
C LEU A 355 -2.64 2.99 6.38
N TYR A 356 -3.71 2.75 5.62
CA TYR A 356 -4.76 3.73 5.43
C TYR A 356 -6.12 3.06 5.54
N VAL A 357 -6.85 3.33 6.62
CA VAL A 357 -8.12 2.64 6.94
C VAL A 357 -9.21 2.80 5.87
N ARG A 358 -9.09 3.79 4.97
CA ARG A 358 -10.02 3.94 3.83
C ARG A 358 -9.61 3.14 2.60
N HIS A 359 -8.45 2.48 2.61
CA HIS A 359 -8.08 1.49 1.60
C HIS A 359 -8.82 0.18 1.92
N PRO A 360 -9.61 -0.42 1.01
CA PRO A 360 -10.45 -1.58 1.32
C PRO A 360 -9.70 -2.78 1.91
N PHE A 361 -8.50 -3.10 1.39
CA PHE A 361 -7.64 -4.15 1.95
C PHE A 361 -7.19 -3.84 3.38
N ASP A 362 -6.60 -2.67 3.63
CA ASP A 362 -6.13 -2.27 4.96
C ASP A 362 -7.29 -2.21 5.97
N CYS A 363 -8.46 -1.72 5.55
CA CYS A 363 -9.68 -1.71 6.36
C CYS A 363 -10.04 -3.12 6.84
N LEU A 364 -10.12 -4.09 5.93
CA LEU A 364 -10.47 -5.47 6.30
C LEU A 364 -9.37 -6.13 7.14
N LEU A 365 -8.10 -5.82 6.87
CA LEU A 365 -7.00 -6.34 7.69
C LEU A 365 -7.09 -5.83 9.14
N LEU A 366 -7.37 -4.54 9.33
CA LEU A 366 -7.56 -3.94 10.66
C LEU A 366 -8.85 -4.42 11.32
N TYR A 367 -9.91 -4.62 10.54
CA TYR A 367 -11.16 -5.23 11.02
C TYR A 367 -10.93 -6.65 11.53
N CYS A 368 -10.14 -7.47 10.83
CA CYS A 368 -9.72 -8.79 11.34
C CYS A 368 -8.89 -8.65 12.60
N ALA A 369 -7.95 -7.71 12.66
CA ALA A 369 -7.13 -7.50 13.84
C ALA A 369 -7.93 -7.04 15.07
N ASN A 370 -9.08 -6.37 14.87
CA ASN A 370 -10.05 -6.08 15.93
C ASN A 370 -11.02 -7.25 16.18
N SER A 371 -10.53 -8.49 16.31
CA SER A 371 -11.36 -9.69 16.48
C SER A 371 -10.91 -10.54 17.67
N HIS A 372 -11.82 -11.33 18.21
CA HIS A 372 -11.50 -12.40 19.16
C HIS A 372 -10.58 -13.48 18.57
N ASP A 373 -10.65 -13.71 17.25
CA ASP A 373 -9.67 -14.53 16.51
C ASP A 373 -9.39 -13.89 15.14
N PRO A 374 -8.32 -13.09 15.03
CA PRO A 374 -7.98 -12.38 13.79
C PRO A 374 -7.67 -13.28 12.60
N ILE A 375 -7.10 -14.46 12.84
CA ILE A 375 -6.70 -15.38 11.77
C ILE A 375 -7.93 -16.09 11.23
N LEU A 376 -8.78 -16.61 12.13
CA LEU A 376 -10.05 -17.23 11.74
C LEU A 376 -10.95 -16.21 11.04
N THR A 377 -11.04 -14.98 11.54
CA THR A 377 -11.82 -13.91 10.91
C THR A 377 -11.37 -13.67 9.46
N LEU A 378 -10.06 -13.57 9.23
CA LEU A 378 -9.50 -13.42 7.89
C LEU A 378 -9.83 -14.62 6.99
N HIS A 379 -9.72 -15.85 7.51
CA HIS A 379 -10.08 -17.05 6.75
C HIS A 379 -11.56 -17.04 6.37
N LEU A 380 -12.46 -16.72 7.32
CA LEU A 380 -13.90 -16.66 7.07
C LEU A 380 -14.28 -15.57 6.05
N LEU A 381 -13.57 -14.43 6.01
CA LEU A 381 -13.74 -13.46 4.93
C LEU A 381 -13.43 -14.07 3.56
N ASN A 382 -12.33 -14.84 3.46
CA ASN A 382 -11.91 -15.47 2.21
C ASN A 382 -12.78 -16.66 1.79
N GLU A 383 -13.46 -17.35 2.73
CA GLU A 383 -14.39 -18.43 2.42
C GLU A 383 -15.72 -17.95 1.82
N ARG A 384 -16.06 -16.66 2.00
CA ARG A 384 -17.29 -16.04 1.47
C ARG A 384 -17.16 -15.46 0.06
N ASN A 385 -16.04 -15.76 -0.60
CA ASN A 385 -15.52 -15.07 -1.78
C ASN A 385 -15.64 -15.88 -3.08
#